data_AF-A0A1V1NTC6-F1
#
_entry.id   AF-A0A1V1NTC6-F1
#
_cell.length_a   1.000
_cell.length_b   1.000
_cell.length_c   1.000
_cell.angle_alpha   90.00
_cell.angle_beta   90.00
_cell.angle_gamma   90.00
#
_symmetry.space_group_name_H-M   'P 1'
#
loop_
_entity.id
_entity.type
_entity.pdbx_description
1 polymer ?
#
loop_
_entity_poly.entity_id
_entity_poly.type
_entity_poly.pdbx_seq_one_letter_code
_entity_poly.pdbx_strand_id
1 'polypeptide(L)'
;TDLMVIWHYPQGIQKEVIELKILYSNLEKTISKGLEQIDEYLDRCAQKQGHLVIFDRRVSITWDEKIFCQQKMVNNKTITVWGM
;
A
#
# COMPACT_ATOMS: atom_id res chain seq x y z
N THR A 1 6.09 0.27 7.44
CA THR A 1 5.77 1.51 8.15
C THR A 1 4.45 1.94 7.63
N ASP A 2 3.49 2.11 8.53
CA ASP A 2 2.15 2.59 8.23
C ASP A 2 2.10 4.12 8.36
N LEU A 3 1.32 4.74 7.48
CA LEU A 3 1.06 6.17 7.46
C LEU A 3 -0.45 6.38 7.32
N MET A 4 -0.98 7.31 8.13
CA MET A 4 -2.31 7.88 7.94
C MET A 4 -2.13 9.32 7.48
N VAL A 5 -2.50 9.60 6.24
CA VAL A 5 -2.51 10.96 5.70
C VAL A 5 -3.88 11.55 5.95
N ILE A 6 -3.93 12.69 6.66
CA ILE A 6 -5.16 13.42 6.94
C ILE A 6 -5.06 14.79 6.29
N TRP A 7 -6.02 15.12 5.43
CA TRP A 7 -6.05 16.38 4.72
C TRP A 7 -7.39 17.09 4.90
N HIS A 8 -7.35 18.33 5.38
CA HIS A 8 -8.53 19.18 5.48
C HIS A 8 -8.71 19.95 4.17
N TYR A 9 -9.92 19.90 3.62
CA TYR A 9 -10.28 20.58 2.38
C TYR A 9 -11.70 21.18 2.50
N PRO A 10 -12.13 22.10 1.63
CA PRO A 10 -13.39 22.82 1.82
C PRO A 10 -14.63 21.92 1.97
N GLN A 11 -14.60 20.71 1.43
CA GLN A 11 -15.70 19.74 1.53
C GLN A 11 -15.54 18.73 2.68
N GLY A 12 -14.51 18.86 3.53
CA GLY A 12 -14.37 18.08 4.75
C GLY A 12 -12.94 17.62 5.05
N ILE A 13 -12.83 16.39 5.57
CA ILE A 13 -11.55 15.76 5.91
C ILE A 13 -11.41 14.51 5.04
N GLN A 14 -10.30 14.40 4.32
CA GLN A 14 -9.90 13.19 3.61
C GLN A 14 -8.87 12.44 4.45
N LYS A 15 -8.98 11.11 4.48
CA LYS A 15 -8.08 10.21 5.19
C LYS A 15 -7.62 9.13 4.22
N GLU A 16 -6.31 8.93 4.10
CA GLU A 16 -5.73 7.89 3.26
C GLU A 16 -4.73 7.06 4.07
N VAL A 17 -4.85 5.74 3.95
CA VAL A 17 -3.94 4.78 4.57
C VAL A 17 -2.87 4.37 3.58
N ILE A 18 -1.60 4.45 3.99
CA ILE A 18 -0.46 4.01 3.19
C ILE A 18 0.42 3.07 4.01
N GLU A 19 0.63 1.85 3.53
CA GLU A 19 1.59 0.88 4.08
C GLU A 19 2.83 0.81 3.18
N LEU A 20 4.01 0.93 3.78
CA LEU A 20 5.29 0.89 3.04
C LEU A 20 6.07 -0.40 3.32
N LYS A 21 6.57 -1.02 2.25
CA LYS A 21 7.44 -2.21 2.30
C LYS A 21 8.71 -2.01 1.48
N ILE A 22 9.79 -2.62 1.96
CA ILE A 22 11.01 -2.81 1.17
C ILE A 22 11.01 -4.25 0.67
N LEU A 23 11.23 -4.44 -0.63
CA LEU A 23 11.39 -5.75 -1.23
C LEU A 23 12.78 -6.32 -0.91
N TYR A 24 12.83 -7.33 -0.04
CA TYR A 24 14.08 -8.02 0.32
C TYR A 24 14.34 -9.29 -0.50
N SER A 25 13.28 -9.99 -0.92
CA SER A 25 13.45 -11.27 -1.61
C SER A 25 12.33 -11.54 -2.62
N ASN A 26 11.16 -11.95 -2.14
CA ASN A 26 10.05 -12.38 -2.98
C ASN A 26 8.92 -11.36 -2.97
N LEU A 27 8.50 -10.93 -4.16
CA LEU A 27 7.48 -9.90 -4.34
C LEU A 27 6.12 -10.37 -3.84
N GLU A 28 5.68 -11.57 -4.22
CA GLU A 28 4.38 -12.11 -3.81
C GLU A 28 4.25 -12.25 -2.29
N LYS A 29 5.30 -12.74 -1.62
CA LYS A 29 5.34 -12.82 -0.16
C LYS A 29 5.30 -11.44 0.48
N THR A 30 5.98 -10.46 -0.11
CA THR A 30 5.94 -9.07 0.36
C THR A 30 4.54 -8.48 0.22
N ILE A 31 3.88 -8.72 -0.92
CA ILE A 31 2.50 -8.31 -1.15
C ILE A 31 1.57 -8.96 -0.15
N SER A 32 1.61 -10.29 0.01
CA SER A 32 0.73 -11.04 0.90
C SER A 32 0.81 -10.53 2.34
N LYS A 33 2.02 -10.34 2.88
CA LYS A 33 2.22 -9.80 4.23
C LYS A 33 1.77 -8.34 4.35
N GLY A 34 2.01 -7.54 3.30
CA GLY A 34 1.56 -6.16 3.25
C GLY A 34 0.04 -6.04 3.24
N LEU A 35 -0.66 -6.94 2.52
CA LEU A 35 -2.12 -7.00 2.47
C LEU A 35 -2.73 -7.36 3.84
N GLU A 36 -2.16 -8.34 4.53
CA GLU A 36 -2.59 -8.71 5.89
C GLU A 36 -2.47 -7.53 6.86
N GLN A 37 -1.33 -6.83 6.82
CA GLN A 37 -1.07 -5.71 7.73
C GLN A 37 -1.93 -4.47 7.43
N ILE A 38 -2.09 -4.10 6.15
CA ILE A 38 -2.91 -2.94 5.79
C ILE A 38 -4.40 -3.22 6.04
N ASP A 39 -4.86 -4.46 5.91
CA ASP A 39 -6.24 -4.85 6.23
C ASP A 39 -6.60 -4.55 7.69
N GLU A 40 -5.76 -4.97 8.63
CA GLU A 40 -5.92 -4.67 10.06
C GLU A 40 -5.85 -3.17 10.35
N TYR A 41 -4.97 -2.45 9.66
CA TYR A 41 -4.81 -1.01 9.87
C TYR A 41 -6.01 -0.21 9.33
N LEU A 42 -6.57 -0.62 8.19
CA LEU A 42 -7.79 -0.04 7.63
C LEU A 42 -8.98 -0.16 8.60
N ASP A 43 -9.12 -1.28 9.31
CA ASP A 43 -10.16 -1.44 10.33
C ASP A 43 -9.99 -0.46 11.48
N ARG A 44 -8.76 -0.32 11.99
CA ARG A 44 -8.43 0.64 13.07
C ARG A 44 -8.70 2.08 12.66
N CYS A 45 -8.58 2.38 11.37
CA CYS A 45 -8.77 3.71 10.81
C CYS A 45 -10.18 3.96 10.27
N ALA A 46 -11.08 2.98 10.35
CA ALA A 46 -12.42 3.00 9.76
C ALA A 46 -12.41 3.40 8.27
N GLN A 47 -11.44 2.89 7.50
CA GLN A 47 -11.30 3.13 6.07
C GLN A 47 -11.57 1.85 5.27
N LYS A 48 -12.03 2.00 4.03
CA LYS A 48 -12.26 0.87 3.10
C LYS A 48 -11.27 0.84 1.94
N GLN A 49 -10.39 1.82 1.87
CA GLN A 49 -9.42 1.98 0.80
C GLN A 49 -8.06 2.33 1.38
N GLY A 50 -7.00 1.79 0.77
CA GLY A 50 -5.63 2.08 1.16
C GLY A 50 -4.62 1.75 0.07
N HIS A 51 -3.38 2.12 0.32
CA HIS A 51 -2.27 1.97 -0.61
C HIS A 51 -1.15 1.13 0.01
N LEU A 52 -0.72 0.08 -0.67
CA LEU A 52 0.48 -0.67 -0.32
C LEU A 52 1.58 -0.29 -1.30
N VAL A 53 2.66 0.32 -0.85
CA VAL A 53 3.79 0.73 -1.69
C VAL A 53 5.00 -0.14 -1.39
N ILE A 54 5.55 -0.78 -2.42
CA ILE A 54 6.68 -1.70 -2.32
C ILE A 54 7.88 -1.10 -3.04
N PHE A 55 8.96 -0.86 -2.30
CA PHE A 55 10.22 -0.34 -2.81
C PHE A 55 11.22 -1.45 -3.08
N ASP A 56 11.59 -1.63 -4.34
CA ASP A 56 12.69 -2.46 -4.82
C ASP A 56 13.98 -1.65 -4.94
N ARG A 57 14.86 -1.84 -3.96
CA ARG A 57 16.16 -1.15 -3.89
C ARG A 57 17.27 -1.81 -4.72
N ARG A 58 16.97 -2.90 -5.44
CA ARG A 58 17.99 -3.57 -6.26
C ARG A 58 18.40 -2.65 -7.40
N VAL A 59 19.71 -2.38 -7.49
CA VAL A 59 20.29 -1.53 -8.54
C VAL A 59 20.34 -2.23 -9.90
N SER A 60 20.22 -3.55 -9.92
CA SER A 60 20.22 -4.38 -11.13
C SER A 60 18.88 -4.41 -11.86
N ILE A 61 17.81 -3.92 -11.24
CA ILE A 61 16.46 -3.88 -11.82
C ILE A 61 16.21 -2.45 -12.31
N THR A 62 15.70 -2.33 -13.53
CA THR A 62 15.38 -1.03 -14.14
C THR A 62 14.16 -0.40 -13.48
N TRP A 63 13.99 0.92 -13.60
CA TRP A 63 12.79 1.58 -13.09
C TRP A 63 11.52 1.07 -13.78
N ASP A 64 11.56 0.83 -15.08
CA ASP A 64 10.40 0.34 -15.83
C ASP A 64 9.91 -1.02 -15.32
N GLU A 65 10.81 -1.88 -14.84
CA GLU A 65 10.46 -3.16 -14.22
C GLU A 65 9.92 -3.01 -12.80
N LYS A 66 10.30 -1.95 -12.07
CA LYS A 66 9.84 -1.71 -10.69
C LYS A 66 8.46 -1.07 -10.66
N ILE A 67 8.15 -0.20 -11.61
CA ILE A 67 6.91 0.56 -11.63
C ILE A 67 5.76 -0.31 -12.10
N PHE A 68 4.84 -0.60 -11.18
CA PHE A 68 3.57 -1.23 -11.50
C PHE A 68 2.46 -0.72 -10.58
N CYS A 69 1.21 -0.90 -11.00
CA CYS A 69 0.03 -0.62 -10.20
C CYS A 69 -1.01 -1.73 -10.41
N GLN A 70 -1.55 -2.27 -9.32
CA GLN A 70 -2.62 -3.26 -9.37
C GLN A 70 -3.58 -3.09 -8.19
N GLN A 71 -4.84 -3.46 -8.38
CA GLN A 71 -5.83 -3.48 -7.31
C GLN A 71 -6.01 -4.89 -6.73
N LYS A 72 -6.17 -4.97 -5.42
CA LYS A 72 -6.49 -6.19 -4.68
C LYS A 72 -7.70 -5.94 -3.79
N MET A 73 -8.58 -6.94 -3.69
CA MET A 73 -9.73 -6.92 -2.80
C MET A 73 -9.45 -7.89 -1.65
N VAL A 74 -9.51 -7.40 -0.41
CA VAL A 74 -9.29 -8.18 0.81
C VAL A 74 -10.38 -7.78 1.79
N ASN A 75 -11.15 -8.73 2.32
CA ASN A 75 -12.19 -8.48 3.32
C ASN A 75 -13.13 -7.30 2.99
N ASN A 76 -13.57 -7.19 1.73
CA ASN A 76 -14.38 -6.09 1.19
C ASN A 76 -13.73 -4.68 1.24
N LYS A 77 -12.42 -4.63 1.37
CA LYS A 77 -11.59 -3.41 1.28
C LYS A 77 -10.80 -3.44 -0.02
N THR A 78 -10.60 -2.26 -0.61
CA THR A 78 -9.85 -2.09 -1.86
C THR A 78 -8.45 -1.59 -1.54
N ILE A 79 -7.43 -2.36 -1.89
CA ILE A 79 -6.04 -1.99 -1.67
C ILE A 79 -5.37 -1.83 -3.04
N THR A 80 -4.81 -0.64 -3.28
CA THR A 80 -3.99 -0.40 -4.46
C THR A 80 -2.54 -0.69 -4.13
N VAL A 81 -1.93 -1.63 -4.86
CA VAL A 81 -0.54 -2.04 -4.68
C VAL A 81 0.32 -1.37 -5.74
N TRP A 82 1.37 -0.69 -5.29
CA TRP A 82 2.34 0.03 -6.11
C TRP A 82 3.71 -0.62 -6.01
N GLY A 83 4.37 -0.78 -7.16
CA GLY A 83 5.80 -1.06 -7.24
C GLY A 83 6.58 0.23 -7.49
N MET A 84 7.71 0.37 -6.80
CA MET A 84 8.67 1.48 -6.90
C MET A 84 10.10 0.98 -6.82
#